data_AF-A0A5C6W057-F1
#
_entry.id   AF-A0A5C6W057-F1
#
_cell.length_a   1.000
_cell.length_b   1.000
_cell.length_c   1.000
_cell.angle_alpha   90.00
_cell.angle_beta   90.00
_cell.angle_gamma   90.00
#
_symmetry.space_group_name_H-M   'P 1'
#
loop_
_entity.id
_entity.type
_entity.pdbx_description
1 polymer ?
#
loop_
_entity_poly.entity_id
_entity_poly.type
_entity_poly.pdbx_seq_one_letter_code
_entity_poly.pdbx_strand_id
1 'polypeptide(L)' 'MGGQPTFFVLDDKMVAVFSVLQNNCEVKMECLFSKTGIEDYTLEYYGPLEQKSELIKLAVSKAQSIFNENVFSV' A
#
# COMPACT_ATOMS: atom_id res chain seq x y z
N MET A 1 -4.20 -2.21 -13.71
CA MET A 1 -2.91 -2.89 -13.45
C MET A 1 -2.15 -2.02 -12.46
N GLY A 2 -2.04 -2.45 -11.20
CA GLY A 2 -1.31 -1.70 -10.17
C GLY A 2 0.19 -2.00 -10.26
N GLY A 3 1.02 -0.98 -10.10
CA GLY A 3 2.48 -1.11 -10.16
C GLY A 3 3.01 -2.14 -9.17
N GLN A 4 4.17 -2.72 -9.48
CA GLN A 4 4.87 -3.58 -8.52
C GLN A 4 5.27 -2.75 -7.29
N PRO A 5 5.03 -3.26 -6.07
CA PRO A 5 5.49 -2.57 -4.86
C PRO A 5 7.01 -2.50 -4.85
N THR A 6 7.53 -1.34 -4.51
CA THR A 6 8.95 -1.14 -4.21
C THR A 6 9.15 -1.27 -2.71
N PHE A 7 10.14 -2.04 -2.28
CA PHE A 7 10.43 -2.28 -0.87
C PHE A 7 11.77 -1.66 -0.47
N PHE A 8 11.79 -1.05 0.70
CA PHE A 8 12.99 -0.52 1.36
C PHE A 8 13.10 -1.16 2.74
N VAL A 9 14.25 -1.75 3.07
CA VAL A 9 14.46 -2.37 4.39
C VAL A 9 15.26 -1.41 5.27
N LEU A 10 14.73 -1.13 6.45
CA LEU A 10 15.29 -0.24 7.47
C LEU A 10 15.43 -1.02 8.78
N ASP A 11 16.56 -1.70 8.95
CA ASP A 11 16.87 -2.52 10.13
C ASP A 11 15.75 -3.54 10.47
N ASP A 12 14.93 -3.28 11.49
CA ASP A 12 13.80 -4.12 11.90
C ASP A 12 12.50 -3.88 11.13
N LYS A 13 12.47 -2.87 10.25
CA LYS A 13 11.26 -2.42 9.52
C LYS A 13 11.41 -2.53 8.02
N MET A 14 10.28 -2.63 7.34
CA MET A 14 10.19 -2.66 5.87
C MET A 14 9.20 -1.60 5.40
N VAL A 15 9.62 -0.71 4.53
CA VAL A 15 8.75 0.27 3.88
C VAL A 15 8.36 -0.25 2.50
N ALA A 16 7.07 -0.28 2.21
CA ALA A 16 6.56 -0.65 0.89
C ALA A 16 5.84 0.53 0.24
N VAL A 17 6.29 0.92 -0.94
CA VAL A 17 5.71 1.98 -1.75
C VAL A 17 5.05 1.36 -2.97
N PHE A 18 3.76 1.60 -3.15
CA PHE A 18 3.02 1.09 -4.29
C PHE A 18 1.91 2.05 -4.73
N SER A 19 1.41 1.85 -5.95
CA SER A 19 0.25 2.59 -6.43
C SER A 19 -0.87 1.67 -6.93
N VAL A 20 -2.10 2.10 -6.69
CA VAL A 20 -3.32 1.47 -7.18
C VAL A 20 -3.98 2.41 -8.16
N LEU A 21 -4.06 1.96 -9.42
CA LEU A 21 -4.77 2.66 -10.49
C LEU A 21 -6.08 1.95 -10.82
N GLN A 22 -7.18 2.70 -10.75
CA GLN A 22 -8.51 2.25 -11.16
C GLN A 22 -9.32 3.43 -11.69
N ASN A 23 -10.00 3.26 -12.82
CA ASN A 23 -10.86 4.29 -13.44
C ASN A 23 -10.20 5.66 -13.60
N ASN A 24 -8.93 5.69 -14.03
CA ASN A 24 -8.13 6.91 -14.18
C ASN A 24 -7.90 7.69 -12.86
N CYS A 25 -8.17 7.06 -11.73
CA CYS A 25 -7.76 7.50 -10.40
C CYS A 25 -6.51 6.75 -9.98
N GLU A 26 -5.66 7.39 -9.19
CA GLU A 26 -4.47 6.79 -8.61
C GLU A 26 -4.46 7.02 -7.09
N VAL A 27 -4.17 5.98 -6.33
CA VAL A 27 -3.69 6.10 -4.95
C VAL A 27 -2.25 5.68 -4.92
N LYS A 28 -1.36 6.54 -4.46
CA LYS A 28 -0.03 6.15 -4.02
C LYS A 28 -0.09 5.89 -2.53
N MET A 29 0.48 4.78 -2.10
CA MET A 29 0.49 4.37 -0.71
C MET A 29 1.90 3.97 -0.32
N GLU A 30 2.35 4.50 0.80
CA GLU A 30 3.58 4.09 1.47
C GLU A 30 3.17 3.45 2.80
N CYS A 31 3.61 2.22 3.03
CA CYS A 31 3.32 1.47 4.25
C CYS A 31 4.62 1.18 4.98
N LEU A 32 4.63 1.44 6.29
CA LEU A 32 5.66 0.97 7.20
C LEU A 32 5.20 -0.36 7.80
N PHE A 33 5.85 -1.45 7.40
CA PHE A 33 5.66 -2.78 7.95
C PHE A 33 6.67 -3.07 9.06
N SER A 34 6.20 -3.72 10.11
CA SER A 34 7.01 -4.36 11.15
C SER A 34 6.68 -5.85 11.19
N LYS A 35 7.35 -6.62 12.05
CA LYS A 35 7.06 -8.06 12.21
C LYS A 35 5.64 -8.36 12.73
N THR A 36 4.97 -7.38 13.33
CA THR A 36 3.64 -7.55 13.93
C THR A 36 2.51 -7.09 13.01
N GLY A 37 2.80 -6.35 11.93
CA GLY A 37 1.78 -5.80 11.05
C GLY A 37 2.21 -4.55 10.29
N ILE A 38 1.21 -3.78 9.86
CA ILE A 38 1.39 -2.44 9.32
C ILE A 38 1.41 -1.46 10.50
N GLU A 39 2.54 -0.81 10.76
CA GLU A 39 2.66 0.17 11.84
C GLU A 39 2.07 1.53 11.45
N ASP A 40 2.33 1.96 10.22
CA ASP A 40 1.89 3.25 9.72
C ASP A 40 1.70 3.20 8.20
N TYR A 41 0.92 4.14 7.65
CA TYR A 41 0.83 4.33 6.22
C TYR A 41 0.46 5.76 5.86
N THR A 42 1.01 6.23 4.75
CA THR A 42 0.59 7.47 4.10
C THR A 42 -0.07 7.14 2.76
N LEU A 43 -1.07 7.94 2.39
CA LEU A 43 -1.77 7.80 1.12
C LEU A 43 -1.92 9.16 0.43
N GLU A 44 -1.65 9.17 -0.86
CA GLU A 44 -1.91 10.30 -1.74
C GLU A 44 -2.91 9.86 -2.80
N TYR A 45 -4.06 10.56 -2.85
CA TYR A 45 -5.12 10.27 -3.80
C TYR A 45 -5.15 11.32 -4.91
N TYR A 46 -5.22 10.83 -6.15
CA TYR A 46 -5.32 11.61 -7.37
C TYR A 46 -6.59 11.18 -8.12
N GLY A 47 -7.61 12.03 -8.14
CA GLY A 47 -8.87 11.76 -8.84
C GLY A 47 -10.09 12.50 -8.26
N PRO A 48 -11.30 12.22 -8.77
CA PRO A 48 -12.56 12.75 -8.24
C PRO A 48 -12.93 12.17 -6.87
N LEU A 49 -13.36 13.02 -5.94
CA LEU A 49 -13.68 12.66 -4.54
C LEU A 49 -14.64 11.47 -4.39
N GLU A 50 -15.56 11.28 -5.33
CA GLU A 50 -16.54 10.20 -5.33
C GLU A 50 -15.90 8.79 -5.36
N GLN A 51 -14.74 8.65 -6.00
CA GLN A 51 -14.04 7.36 -6.13
C GLN A 51 -12.95 7.17 -5.06
N LYS A 52 -12.68 8.19 -4.24
CA LYS A 52 -11.62 8.17 -3.22
C LYS A 52 -11.81 7.05 -2.20
N SER A 53 -13.02 6.89 -1.67
CA SER A 53 -13.30 5.89 -0.62
C SER A 53 -13.05 4.47 -1.11
N GLU A 54 -13.50 4.15 -2.32
CA GLU A 54 -13.35 2.81 -2.90
C GLU A 54 -11.88 2.52 -3.26
N LEU A 55 -11.16 3.49 -3.85
CA LEU A 55 -9.74 3.31 -4.15
C LEU A 55 -8.89 3.16 -2.88
N ILE A 56 -9.21 3.88 -1.80
CA ILE A 56 -8.49 3.76 -0.53
C ILE A 56 -8.70 2.36 0.06
N LYS A 57 -9.94 1.82 0.05
CA LYS A 57 -10.19 0.45 0.51
C LYS A 57 -9.38 -0.58 -0.28
N LEU A 58 -9.27 -0.40 -1.60
CA LEU A 58 -8.46 -1.25 -2.46
C LEU A 58 -6.96 -1.13 -2.13
N ALA A 59 -6.47 0.08 -1.89
CA ALA A 59 -5.08 0.32 -1.50
C ALA A 59 -4.73 -0.34 -0.16
N VAL A 60 -5.60 -0.19 0.85
CA VAL A 60 -5.43 -0.83 2.16
C VAL A 60 -5.48 -2.35 2.06
N SER A 61 -6.43 -2.90 1.28
CA SER A 61 -6.49 -4.35 1.05
C SER A 61 -5.22 -4.86 0.36
N LYS A 62 -4.67 -4.10 -0.59
CA LYS A 62 -3.41 -4.43 -1.24
C LYS A 62 -2.22 -4.35 -0.29
N ALA A 63 -2.18 -3.37 0.63
CA ALA A 63 -1.16 -3.30 1.67
C ALA A 63 -1.16 -4.56 2.55
N GLN A 64 -2.34 -5.03 2.96
CA GLN A 64 -2.48 -6.26 3.74
C GLN A 64 -2.03 -7.50 2.96
N SER A 65 -2.38 -7.61 1.68
CA SER A 65 -1.87 -8.69 0.82
C SER A 65 -0.35 -8.66 0.74
N ILE A 66 0.24 -7.49 0.47
CA ILE A 66 1.69 -7.33 0.40
C ILE A 66 2.36 -7.77 1.71
N PHE A 67 1.81 -7.36 2.85
CA PHE A 67 2.30 -7.77 4.16
C PHE A 67 2.27 -9.30 4.34
N ASN A 68 1.14 -9.94 4.04
CA ASN A 68 1.00 -11.40 4.19
C ASN A 68 1.92 -12.18 3.25
N GLU A 69 2.09 -11.71 2.01
CA GLU A 69 2.90 -12.37 0.99
C GLU A 69 4.41 -12.18 1.23
N ASN A 70 4.85 -11.03 1.74
CA ASN A 70 6.28 -10.66 1.79
C ASN A 70 6.87 -10.61 3.20
N VAL A 71 6.04 -10.44 4.25
CA VAL A 71 6.52 -10.28 5.63
C VAL A 71 6.09 -11.45 6.51
N PHE A 72 4.87 -11.98 6.36
CA PHE A 72 4.37 -13.09 7.19
C PHE A 72 4.79 -14.48 6.67
N SER A 73 5.15 -14.61 5.38
CA SER A 73 5.56 -15.90 4.79
C SER A 73 7.02 -16.30 5.08
N VAL A 74 7.67 -15.68 6.07
CA VAL A 74 9.07 -15.96 6.46
C VAL A 74 9.17 -16.54 7.85
#